data_AF-A0A6H2BX29-F1
#
_entry.id   AF-A0A6H2BX29-F1
#
_cell.length_a   1.000
_cell.length_b   1.000
_cell.length_c   1.000
_cell.angle_alpha   90.00
_cell.angle_beta   90.00
_cell.angle_gamma   90.00
#
_symmetry.space_group_name_H-M   'P 1'
#
loop_
_entity.id
_entity.type
_entity.pdbx_description
1 polymer ?
#
loop_
_entity_poly.entity_id
_entity_poly.type
_entity_poly.pdbx_seq_one_letter_code
_entity_poly.pdbx_strand_id
1 'polypeptide(L)'
;MNTNHLPQIVQELFKNVQAGGDISVGDITQVFQNVNNLNDLDKPLSFPHNIPNSNTQKFVGRENELVLIHQHLQTSNHAVISAVEGMGGIGKTELATQYSLLHLFLNSYSGGICWLSATNQNLGLQIIQFCRTHLGLNPPDDFDVLSQVTWCWQR
;
A
#
# COMPACT_ATOMS: atom_id res chain seq x y z
N MET A 1 -24.44 -20.87 -11.21
CA MET A 1 -23.81 -20.83 -9.88
C MET A 1 -22.35 -20.48 -10.11
N ASN A 2 -22.02 -19.19 -10.05
CA ASN A 2 -20.76 -18.67 -10.55
C ASN A 2 -19.76 -18.57 -9.38
N THR A 3 -18.68 -19.32 -9.46
CA THR A 3 -17.59 -19.34 -8.49
C THR A 3 -16.79 -18.05 -8.60
N ASN A 4 -16.94 -17.16 -7.62
CA ASN A 4 -16.05 -16.03 -7.42
C ASN A 4 -14.64 -16.55 -7.14
N HIS A 5 -13.81 -16.61 -8.18
CA HIS A 5 -12.37 -16.79 -8.03
C HIS A 5 -11.79 -15.47 -7.52
N LEU A 6 -11.71 -15.32 -6.20
CA LEU A 6 -10.72 -14.44 -5.60
C LEU A 6 -9.34 -14.87 -6.16
N PRO A 7 -8.48 -13.95 -6.63
CA PRO A 7 -7.07 -14.28 -6.73
C PRO A 7 -6.64 -14.64 -5.31
N GLN A 8 -6.27 -15.91 -5.13
CA GLN A 8 -5.65 -16.40 -3.91
C GLN A 8 -4.42 -15.54 -3.63
N ILE A 9 -4.58 -14.53 -2.80
CA ILE A 9 -3.47 -14.02 -2.01
C ILE A 9 -3.26 -15.08 -0.96
N VAL A 10 -2.37 -16.01 -1.30
CA VAL A 10 -1.96 -17.09 -0.42
C VAL A 10 -1.13 -16.48 0.70
N GLN A 11 -1.78 -16.17 1.81
CA GLN A 11 -1.11 -16.12 3.11
C GLN A 11 -1.88 -16.96 4.13
N GLU A 12 -1.83 -18.27 3.92
CA GLU A 12 -1.72 -19.26 4.98
C GLU A 12 -0.86 -20.40 4.40
N LEU A 13 0.47 -20.32 4.48
CA LEU A 13 1.29 -21.38 3.89
C LEU A 13 2.19 -22.16 4.85
N PHE A 14 2.55 -21.64 6.02
CA PHE A 14 3.45 -22.40 6.90
C PHE A 14 3.04 -22.34 8.37
N LYS A 15 2.08 -23.20 8.75
CA LYS A 15 2.01 -23.76 10.10
C LYS A 15 2.42 -25.23 10.03
N ASN A 16 3.43 -25.61 10.83
CA ASN A 16 3.99 -26.97 10.95
C ASN A 16 4.76 -27.51 9.73
N VAL A 17 5.52 -26.69 9.01
CA VAL A 17 6.39 -27.18 7.92
C VAL A 17 7.83 -27.36 8.39
N GLN A 18 8.35 -28.58 8.25
CA GLN A 18 9.77 -28.91 8.35
C GLN A 18 10.29 -29.28 6.97
N ALA A 19 11.37 -28.65 6.53
CA ALA A 19 12.04 -28.98 5.29
C ALA A 19 13.34 -29.75 5.59
N GLY A 20 13.55 -30.85 4.85
CA GLY A 20 14.81 -31.59 4.82
C GLY A 20 15.80 -31.08 3.77
N GLY A 21 15.58 -29.87 3.25
CA GLY A 21 16.33 -29.20 2.17
C GLY A 21 15.83 -27.77 1.95
N ASP A 22 16.26 -27.10 0.86
CA ASP A 22 15.99 -25.67 0.65
C ASP A 22 14.53 -25.36 0.22
N ILE A 23 14.01 -24.22 0.66
CA ILE A 23 12.69 -23.67 0.30
C ILE A 23 12.91 -22.37 -0.51
N SER A 24 12.21 -22.21 -1.64
CA SER A 24 12.13 -20.93 -2.36
C SER A 24 10.77 -20.27 -2.12
N VAL A 25 10.79 -19.06 -1.57
CA VAL A 25 9.62 -18.17 -1.45
C VAL A 25 9.60 -17.25 -2.66
N GLY A 26 8.42 -17.00 -3.24
CA GLY A 26 8.28 -16.19 -4.45
C GLY A 26 8.73 -14.74 -4.24
N ASP A 27 9.64 -14.27 -5.10
CA ASP A 27 10.14 -12.91 -5.11
C ASP A 27 9.12 -11.92 -5.67
N ILE A 28 9.22 -10.65 -5.25
CA ILE A 28 8.46 -9.51 -5.80
C ILE A 28 8.48 -9.53 -7.34
N THR A 29 9.62 -9.87 -7.94
CA THR A 29 9.82 -9.98 -9.38
C THR A 29 8.87 -10.97 -10.06
N GLN A 30 8.49 -12.07 -9.38
CA GLN A 30 7.59 -13.08 -9.94
C GLN A 30 6.14 -12.57 -10.06
N VAL A 31 5.69 -11.70 -9.15
CA VAL A 31 4.35 -11.10 -9.21
C VAL A 31 4.22 -10.17 -10.42
N PHE A 32 5.23 -9.31 -10.66
CA PHE A 32 5.23 -8.39 -11.80
C PHE A 32 5.34 -9.08 -13.16
N GLN A 33 6.03 -10.22 -13.24
CA GLN A 33 6.09 -10.98 -14.50
C GLN A 33 4.73 -11.55 -14.91
N ASN A 34 3.89 -11.89 -13.93
CA ASN A 34 2.57 -12.49 -14.18
C ASN A 34 1.45 -11.46 -14.33
N VAL A 35 1.65 -10.22 -13.86
CA VAL A 35 0.62 -9.17 -13.84
C VAL A 35 1.13 -7.89 -14.50
N ASN A 36 0.51 -7.50 -15.61
CA ASN A 36 0.88 -6.26 -16.33
C ASN A 36 0.63 -4.99 -15.50
N ASN A 37 -0.41 -4.97 -14.66
CA ASN A 37 -0.71 -3.90 -13.73
C ASN A 37 -1.47 -4.41 -12.50
N LEU A 38 -0.95 -4.14 -11.29
CA LEU A 38 -1.58 -4.55 -10.03
C LEU A 38 -2.93 -3.87 -9.78
N ASN A 39 -3.20 -2.75 -10.44
CA ASN A 39 -4.46 -2.03 -10.29
C ASN A 39 -5.66 -2.80 -10.86
N ASP A 40 -5.41 -3.75 -11.76
CA ASP A 40 -6.44 -4.58 -12.41
C ASP A 40 -6.94 -5.72 -11.51
N LEU A 41 -6.29 -5.93 -10.36
CA LEU A 41 -6.67 -6.94 -9.38
C LEU A 41 -7.72 -6.38 -8.41
N ASP A 42 -8.63 -7.25 -7.96
CA ASP A 42 -9.60 -6.93 -6.91
C ASP A 42 -8.88 -6.65 -5.60
N LYS A 43 -8.94 -5.39 -5.16
CA LYS A 43 -8.23 -4.92 -3.96
C LYS A 43 -8.84 -5.57 -2.69
N PRO A 44 -8.01 -6.02 -1.74
CA PRO A 44 -8.51 -6.67 -0.53
C PRO A 44 -9.29 -5.69 0.33
N LEU A 45 -10.54 -6.05 0.63
CA LEU A 45 -11.48 -5.22 1.39
C LEU A 45 -11.15 -5.12 2.89
N SER A 46 -10.35 -6.05 3.41
CA SER A 46 -10.02 -6.14 4.84
C SER A 46 -8.97 -5.15 5.32
N PHE A 47 -8.27 -4.46 4.40
CA PHE A 47 -7.19 -3.54 4.74
C PHE A 47 -7.59 -2.10 4.41
N PRO A 48 -7.54 -1.18 5.38
CA PRO A 48 -7.84 0.23 5.15
C PRO A 48 -6.92 0.83 4.07
N HIS A 49 -7.47 1.32 2.97
CA HIS A 49 -6.67 2.04 1.97
C HIS A 49 -7.51 3.02 1.13
N ASN A 50 -6.86 4.08 0.64
CA ASN A 50 -7.42 5.04 -0.32
C ASN A 50 -6.47 5.27 -1.51
N ILE A 51 -5.64 4.28 -1.84
CA ILE A 51 -4.68 4.30 -2.96
C ILE A 51 -5.42 4.64 -4.26
N PRO A 52 -4.95 5.62 -5.05
CA PRO A 52 -5.55 5.98 -6.31
C PRO A 52 -5.38 4.86 -7.34
N ASN A 53 -6.24 4.85 -8.36
CA ASN A 53 -6.04 3.97 -9.49
C ASN A 53 -4.74 4.31 -10.22
N SER A 54 -4.11 3.28 -10.80
CA SER A 54 -2.98 3.45 -11.70
C SER A 54 -3.38 4.27 -12.93
N ASN A 55 -2.46 5.09 -13.43
CA ASN A 55 -2.65 5.87 -14.65
C ASN A 55 -2.01 5.19 -15.88
N THR A 56 -1.52 3.95 -15.75
CA THR A 56 -0.98 3.17 -16.86
C THR A 56 -1.78 1.88 -17.03
N GLN A 57 -1.73 1.28 -18.22
CA GLN A 57 -2.22 -0.09 -18.45
C GLN A 57 -1.13 -1.14 -18.22
N LYS A 58 0.14 -0.72 -18.26
CA LYS A 58 1.29 -1.60 -18.12
C LYS A 58 2.40 -0.92 -17.34
N PHE A 59 2.89 -1.59 -16.31
CA PHE A 59 4.02 -1.14 -15.51
C PHE A 59 5.17 -2.14 -15.63
N VAL A 60 6.34 -1.71 -16.11
CA VAL A 60 7.49 -2.58 -16.40
C VAL A 60 8.82 -1.87 -16.15
N GLY A 61 9.86 -2.64 -15.87
CA GLY A 61 11.26 -2.17 -15.87
C GLY A 61 11.61 -1.29 -14.67
N ARG A 62 10.81 -1.37 -13.61
CA ARG A 62 10.95 -0.58 -12.38
C ARG A 62 10.98 -1.45 -11.11
N GLU A 63 11.20 -2.75 -11.29
CA GLU A 63 11.14 -3.74 -10.21
C GLU A 63 12.24 -3.49 -9.18
N ASN A 64 13.42 -3.09 -9.64
CA ASN A 64 14.54 -2.73 -8.77
C ASN A 64 14.23 -1.50 -7.92
N GLU A 65 13.59 -0.46 -8.47
CA GLU A 65 13.19 0.70 -7.68
C GLU A 65 12.16 0.35 -6.60
N LEU A 66 11.22 -0.57 -6.89
CA LEU A 66 10.26 -1.04 -5.89
C LEU A 66 10.96 -1.74 -4.72
N VAL A 67 11.93 -2.62 -5.02
CA VAL A 67 12.74 -3.30 -4.00
C VAL A 67 13.53 -2.29 -3.17
N LEU A 68 14.15 -1.29 -3.81
CA LEU A 68 14.90 -0.24 -3.12
C LEU A 68 13.99 0.59 -2.20
N ILE A 69 12.81 1.00 -2.66
CA ILE A 69 11.83 1.70 -1.82
C ILE A 69 11.48 0.86 -0.60
N HIS A 70 11.24 -0.44 -0.78
CA HIS A 70 10.93 -1.33 0.33
C HIS A 70 12.08 -1.40 1.34
N GLN A 71 13.30 -1.64 0.87
CA GLN A 71 14.49 -1.71 1.71
C GLN A 71 14.68 -0.43 2.52
N HIS A 72 14.56 0.74 1.89
CA HIS A 72 14.68 2.02 2.58
C HIS A 72 13.62 2.19 3.66
N LEU A 73 12.36 1.82 3.39
CA LEU A 73 11.28 1.88 4.38
C LEU A 73 11.45 0.88 5.54
N GLN A 74 12.07 -0.28 5.31
CA GLN A 74 12.32 -1.31 6.33
C GLN A 74 13.58 -1.06 7.18
N THR A 75 14.48 -0.17 6.75
CA THR A 75 15.78 0.03 7.43
C THR A 75 15.65 0.75 8.78
N SER A 76 14.46 1.25 9.16
CA SER A 76 14.27 2.01 10.40
C SER A 76 13.08 1.51 11.23
N ASN A 77 13.25 1.37 12.55
CA ASN A 77 12.17 1.12 13.52
C ASN A 77 11.28 2.37 13.80
N HIS A 78 11.35 3.39 12.95
CA HIS A 78 10.65 4.68 13.09
C HIS A 78 10.08 5.14 11.75
N ALA A 79 9.23 6.17 11.76
CA ALA A 79 8.64 6.76 10.56
C ALA A 79 9.74 7.17 9.54
N VAL A 80 9.82 6.44 8.42
CA VAL A 80 10.75 6.72 7.33
C VAL A 80 10.07 7.59 6.29
N ILE A 81 10.74 8.68 5.92
CA ILE A 81 10.36 9.50 4.76
C ILE A 81 11.26 9.08 3.60
N SER A 82 10.68 8.48 2.56
CA SER A 82 11.36 8.23 1.29
C SER A 82 10.86 9.23 0.25
N ALA A 83 11.78 10.02 -0.31
CA ALA A 83 11.48 10.95 -1.39
C ALA A 83 11.88 10.32 -2.72
N VAL A 84 10.92 10.19 -3.64
CA VAL A 84 11.21 9.82 -5.03
C VAL A 84 11.40 11.12 -5.81
N GLU A 85 12.65 11.43 -6.15
CA GLU A 85 13.02 12.61 -6.93
C GLU A 85 13.23 12.29 -8.42
N GLY A 86 13.09 13.30 -9.30
CA GLY A 86 13.35 13.15 -10.73
C GLY A 86 12.54 14.12 -11.59
N MET A 87 12.79 14.13 -12.90
CA MET A 87 12.08 15.00 -13.84
C MET A 87 10.56 14.80 -13.82
N GLY A 88 9.81 15.86 -14.18
CA GLY A 88 8.36 15.77 -14.36
C GLY A 88 8.00 14.70 -15.40
N GLY A 89 6.90 13.98 -15.18
CA GLY A 89 6.42 12.97 -16.13
C GLY A 89 7.16 11.63 -16.16
N ILE A 90 8.24 11.44 -15.39
CA ILE A 90 9.02 10.18 -15.41
C ILE A 90 8.32 8.99 -14.71
N GLY A 91 7.13 9.18 -14.16
CA GLY A 91 6.34 8.11 -13.53
C GLY A 91 6.56 7.90 -12.03
N LYS A 92 7.08 8.89 -11.28
CA LYS A 92 7.31 8.77 -9.82
C LYS A 92 6.04 8.48 -9.04
N THR A 93 4.96 9.17 -9.36
CA THR A 93 3.64 8.93 -8.77
C THR A 93 3.17 7.52 -9.06
N GLU A 94 3.36 7.04 -10.29
CA GLU A 94 2.99 5.67 -10.68
C GLU A 94 3.81 4.63 -9.92
N LEU A 95 5.13 4.85 -9.75
CA LEU A 95 5.98 3.99 -8.93
C LEU A 95 5.47 3.88 -7.49
N ALA A 96 5.09 5.00 -6.86
CA ALA A 96 4.51 5.00 -5.52
C ALA A 96 3.14 4.30 -5.46
N THR A 97 2.30 4.47 -6.49
CA THR A 97 1.01 3.77 -6.60
C THR A 97 1.24 2.26 -6.67
N GLN A 98 2.12 1.79 -7.55
CA GLN A 98 2.41 0.35 -7.72
C GLN A 98 3.05 -0.27 -6.48
N TYR A 99 3.94 0.46 -5.81
CA TYR A 99 4.47 0.05 -4.51
C TYR A 99 3.35 -0.15 -3.49
N SER A 100 2.44 0.81 -3.39
CA SER A 100 1.32 0.77 -2.45
C SER A 100 0.37 -0.40 -2.74
N LEU A 101 0.04 -0.62 -4.02
CA LEU A 101 -0.79 -1.75 -4.44
C LEU A 101 -0.14 -3.10 -4.13
N LEU A 102 1.16 -3.24 -4.44
CA LEU A 102 1.91 -4.45 -4.14
C LEU A 102 1.83 -4.79 -2.66
N HIS A 103 2.14 -3.83 -1.79
CA HIS A 103 2.16 -4.05 -0.35
C HIS A 103 0.78 -4.15 0.29
N LEU A 104 -0.26 -3.61 -0.36
CA LEU A 104 -1.65 -3.90 -0.02
C LEU A 104 -1.96 -5.39 -0.24
N PHE A 105 -1.59 -5.94 -1.40
CA PHE A 105 -1.82 -7.35 -1.72
C PHE A 105 -0.94 -8.29 -0.88
N LEU A 106 0.29 -7.89 -0.56
CA LEU A 106 1.18 -8.68 0.31
C LEU A 106 0.84 -8.57 1.80
N ASN A 107 -0.13 -7.72 2.18
CA ASN A 107 -0.46 -7.42 3.56
C ASN A 107 0.78 -7.01 4.39
N SER A 108 1.64 -6.17 3.82
CA SER A 108 2.88 -5.76 4.50
C SER A 108 2.65 -4.69 5.56
N TYR A 109 1.50 -4.01 5.53
CA TYR A 109 1.13 -2.93 6.45
C TYR A 109 -0.25 -3.22 7.06
N SER A 110 -0.27 -3.87 8.23
CA SER A 110 -1.52 -4.28 8.90
C SER A 110 -2.41 -3.10 9.31
N GLY A 111 -1.84 -1.91 9.51
CA GLY A 111 -2.58 -0.68 9.81
C GLY A 111 -3.23 -0.02 8.58
N GLY A 112 -3.00 -0.57 7.38
CA GLY A 112 -3.48 0.00 6.13
C GLY A 112 -2.51 0.98 5.49
N ILE A 113 -2.92 1.55 4.35
CA ILE A 113 -2.12 2.47 3.52
C ILE A 113 -2.93 3.74 3.27
N CYS A 114 -2.48 4.85 3.86
CA CYS A 114 -3.07 6.17 3.66
C CYS A 114 -2.31 6.96 2.59
N TRP A 115 -2.96 7.19 1.46
CA TRP A 115 -2.47 8.04 0.37
C TRP A 115 -2.94 9.48 0.57
N LEU A 116 -2.00 10.41 0.62
CA LEU A 116 -2.27 11.84 0.83
C LEU A 116 -1.70 12.65 -0.33
N SER A 117 -2.47 13.63 -0.80
CA SER A 117 -2.03 14.57 -1.83
C SER A 117 -1.62 15.89 -1.19
N ALA A 118 -0.35 16.29 -1.40
CA ALA A 118 0.14 17.60 -0.99
C ALA A 118 -0.26 18.74 -1.95
N THR A 119 -0.94 18.44 -3.07
CA THR A 119 -1.33 19.46 -4.05
C THR A 119 -2.63 20.13 -3.65
N ASN A 120 -2.55 21.35 -3.11
CA ASN A 120 -3.66 22.28 -2.91
C ASN A 120 -4.78 21.88 -1.93
N GLN A 121 -4.61 20.80 -1.15
CA GLN A 121 -5.58 20.37 -0.14
C GLN A 121 -4.95 20.33 1.25
N ASN A 122 -5.74 20.61 2.28
CA ASN A 122 -5.30 20.50 3.67
C ASN A 122 -5.09 19.01 4.03
N LEU A 123 -3.84 18.65 4.34
CA LEU A 123 -3.48 17.26 4.69
C LEU A 123 -4.23 16.76 5.93
N GLY A 124 -4.50 17.63 6.91
CA GLY A 124 -5.27 17.28 8.10
C GLY A 124 -6.70 16.86 7.77
N LEU A 125 -7.36 17.54 6.83
CA LEU A 125 -8.69 17.15 6.37
C LEU A 125 -8.68 15.81 5.62
N GLN A 126 -7.68 15.56 4.78
CA GLN A 126 -7.54 14.27 4.09
C GLN A 126 -7.31 13.12 5.07
N ILE A 127 -6.49 13.35 6.10
CA ILE A 127 -6.28 12.43 7.20
C ILE A 127 -7.59 12.12 7.92
N ILE A 128 -8.33 13.15 8.35
CA ILE A 128 -9.60 13.00 9.06
C ILE A 128 -10.59 12.20 8.20
N GLN A 129 -10.66 12.52 6.91
CA GLN A 129 -11.50 11.80 5.97
C GLN A 129 -11.12 10.32 5.90
N PHE A 130 -9.83 10.00 5.77
CA PHE A 130 -9.35 8.62 5.75
C PHE A 130 -9.72 7.87 7.02
N CYS A 131 -9.52 8.49 8.19
CA CYS A 131 -9.88 7.91 9.48
C CYS A 131 -11.38 7.58 9.56
N ARG A 132 -12.24 8.50 9.12
CA ARG A 132 -13.70 8.30 9.12
C ARG A 132 -14.11 7.17 8.16
N THR A 133 -13.59 7.16 6.94
CA THR A 133 -14.07 6.25 5.87
C THR A 133 -13.43 4.88 5.89
N HIS A 134 -12.16 4.77 6.26
CA HIS A 134 -11.40 3.52 6.15
C HIS A 134 -11.03 2.91 7.50
N LEU A 135 -10.98 3.70 8.58
CA LEU A 135 -10.69 3.19 9.93
C LEU A 135 -11.92 3.17 10.85
N GLY A 136 -13.05 3.75 10.42
CA GLY A 136 -14.25 3.89 11.26
C GLY A 136 -14.06 4.82 12.47
N LEU A 137 -13.02 5.66 12.43
CA LEU A 137 -12.65 6.58 13.49
C LEU A 137 -13.33 7.93 13.25
N ASN A 138 -14.26 8.29 14.15
CA ASN A 138 -15.03 9.53 14.07
C ASN A 138 -14.57 10.51 15.16
N PRO A 139 -13.57 11.37 14.90
CA PRO A 139 -13.17 12.39 15.85
C PRO A 139 -14.33 13.38 16.07
N PRO A 140 -14.48 13.96 17.29
CA PRO A 140 -15.52 14.93 17.59
C PRO A 140 -15.46 16.15 16.64
N ASP A 141 -16.62 16.57 16.12
CA ASP A 141 -16.71 17.67 15.15
C ASP A 141 -16.46 19.06 15.77
N ASP A 142 -16.51 19.18 17.10
CA ASP A 142 -16.21 20.41 17.85
C ASP A 142 -14.71 20.68 17.97
N PHE A 143 -13.87 19.70 17.67
CA PHE A 143 -12.42 19.85 17.66
C PHE A 143 -11.94 20.59 16.41
N ASP A 144 -10.91 21.41 16.56
CA ASP A 144 -10.17 21.93 15.41
C ASP A 144 -9.44 20.80 14.66
N VAL A 145 -8.99 21.08 13.44
CA VAL A 145 -8.37 20.07 12.55
C VAL A 145 -7.18 19.37 13.22
N LEU A 146 -6.31 20.09 13.91
CA LEU A 146 -5.12 19.48 14.54
C LEU A 146 -5.53 18.54 15.68
N SER A 147 -6.52 18.96 16.48
CA SER A 147 -7.08 18.15 17.57
C SER A 147 -7.77 16.88 17.04
N GLN A 148 -8.52 16.98 15.93
CA GLN A 148 -9.11 15.80 15.28
C GLN A 148 -8.05 14.82 14.77
N VAL A 149 -7.00 15.32 14.11
CA VAL A 149 -5.87 14.48 13.65
C VAL A 149 -5.18 13.80 14.83
N THR A 150 -4.87 14.56 15.89
CA THR A 150 -4.23 14.02 17.09
C THR A 150 -5.07 12.93 17.74
N TRP A 151 -6.38 13.14 17.83
CA TRP A 151 -7.32 12.14 18.36
C TRP A 151 -7.29 10.84 17.56
N CYS A 152 -7.23 10.92 16.23
CA CYS A 152 -7.15 9.74 15.37
C CYS A 152 -5.87 8.91 15.59
N TRP A 153 -4.74 9.55 15.95
CA TRP A 153 -3.43 8.89 16.12
C TRP A 153 -3.26 8.23 17.49
N GLN A 154 -4.15 8.52 18.43
CA GLN A 154 -4.15 7.95 19.79
C GLN A 154 -4.95 6.65 19.90
N ARG A 155 -5.56 6.19 18.81
CA ARG A 155 -6.39 4.98 18.74
C ARG A 155 -5.63 3.83 18.10
#